data_AF-A0A528WZR9-F1
#
_entry.id   AF-A0A528WZR9-F1
#
_cell.length_a   1.000
_cell.length_b   1.000
_cell.length_c   1.000
_cell.angle_alpha   90.00
_cell.angle_beta   90.00
_cell.angle_gamma   90.00
#
_symmetry.space_group_name_H-M   'P 1'
#
loop_
_entity.id
_entity.type
_entity.pdbx_description
1 polymer ?
#
loop_
_entity_poly.entity_id
_entity_poly.type
_entity_poly.pdbx_seq_one_letter_code
_entity_poly.pdbx_strand_id
1 'polypeptide(L)'
;MIINKVKPRPVTDVRPPRIAPKAKLADAYHVPTLEESSDVYAALRTKKLEINNEMSAAVTERRGLEKAIAADTSREVRPAIAELLGDAPSGKALSRRRVAELKQREADLEAALRIVDQRLTDAHTEASRAACAKVRPEFAKRVGAMIEAMKALDAAHLSFEELCRDLEAEDIRYGTLGQVKPYFLGDAHDGSGRIANYLKEAREHGYEG
;
A
#
# COMPACT_ATOMS: atom_id res chain seq x y z
N MET A 1 -29.98 23.53 -63.45
CA MET A 1 -29.51 22.86 -62.22
C MET A 1 -28.13 23.42 -61.90
N ILE A 2 -28.03 24.40 -60.98
CA ILE A 2 -26.77 25.08 -60.63
C ILE A 2 -26.36 24.57 -59.25
N ILE A 3 -25.33 23.72 -59.20
CA ILE A 3 -24.79 23.19 -57.95
C ILE A 3 -23.76 24.19 -57.44
N ASN A 4 -24.12 24.89 -56.37
CA ASN A 4 -23.25 25.86 -55.72
C ASN A 4 -22.15 25.11 -54.95
N LYS A 5 -20.91 25.17 -55.42
CA LYS A 5 -19.73 24.62 -54.73
C LYS A 5 -19.39 25.52 -53.54
N VAL A 6 -19.87 25.14 -52.35
CA VAL A 6 -19.44 25.76 -51.08
C VAL A 6 -17.95 25.46 -50.89
N LYS A 7 -17.10 26.49 -50.97
CA LYS A 7 -15.68 26.36 -50.61
C LYS A 7 -15.58 26.02 -49.11
N PRO A 8 -14.79 25.01 -48.69
CA PRO A 8 -14.59 24.73 -47.29
C PRO A 8 -13.95 25.95 -46.62
N ARG A 9 -14.50 26.38 -45.48
CA ARG A 9 -13.92 27.46 -44.67
C ARG A 9 -12.50 27.05 -44.28
N PRO A 10 -11.51 27.96 -44.38
CA PRO A 10 -10.17 27.68 -43.89
C PRO A 10 -10.26 27.38 -42.39
N VAL A 11 -9.80 26.19 -41.99
CA VAL A 11 -9.60 25.86 -40.58
C VAL A 11 -8.32 26.56 -40.15
N THR A 12 -8.43 27.85 -39.83
CA THR A 12 -7.41 28.56 -39.07
C THR A 12 -7.47 28.00 -37.66
N ASP A 13 -6.62 27.03 -37.35
CA ASP A 13 -6.43 26.55 -35.98
C ASP A 13 -5.78 27.68 -35.16
N VAL A 14 -6.60 28.44 -34.44
CA VAL A 14 -6.19 29.62 -33.65
C VAL A 14 -5.62 29.20 -32.27
N ARG A 15 -5.40 27.89 -32.03
CA ARG A 15 -4.94 27.41 -30.74
C ARG A 15 -3.46 27.74 -30.52
N PRO A 16 -3.06 28.16 -29.30
CA PRO A 16 -1.66 28.41 -28.98
C PRO A 16 -0.79 27.14 -29.10
N PRO A 17 0.51 27.28 -29.41
CA PRO A 17 1.42 26.15 -29.54
C PRO A 17 1.55 25.39 -28.21
N ARG A 18 1.60 24.05 -28.28
CA ARG A 18 1.77 23.19 -27.10
C ARG A 18 3.10 23.46 -26.42
N ILE A 19 3.06 23.93 -25.16
CA ILE A 19 4.23 24.06 -24.30
C ILE A 19 4.51 22.68 -23.69
N ALA A 20 5.69 22.11 -23.98
CA ALA A 20 6.09 20.83 -23.39
C ALA A 20 6.44 21.01 -21.90
N PRO A 21 5.96 20.14 -21.00
CA PRO A 21 6.29 20.23 -19.58
C PRO A 21 7.77 19.89 -19.35
N LYS A 22 8.52 20.84 -18.79
CA LYS A 22 9.91 20.65 -18.33
C LYS A 22 9.90 20.29 -16.85
N ALA A 23 9.70 19.02 -16.49
CA ALA A 23 9.94 18.56 -15.13
C ALA A 23 10.76 17.27 -15.15
N LYS A 24 11.95 17.29 -14.54
CA LYS A 24 12.75 16.10 -14.23
C LYS A 24 12.05 15.34 -13.11
N LEU A 25 11.76 14.05 -13.32
CA LEU A 25 11.39 13.15 -12.23
C LEU A 25 12.58 13.05 -11.26
N ALA A 26 12.37 13.45 -10.00
CA ALA A 26 13.34 13.25 -8.94
C ALA A 26 13.56 11.75 -8.68
N ASP A 27 14.77 11.37 -8.23
CA ASP A 27 15.12 10.00 -7.89
C ASP A 27 14.10 9.39 -6.90
N ALA A 28 13.72 8.14 -7.14
CA ALA A 28 12.66 7.48 -6.40
C ALA A 28 13.05 7.26 -4.92
N TYR A 29 12.44 8.02 -4.02
CA TYR A 29 12.58 7.82 -2.57
C TYR A 29 12.05 6.43 -2.15
N HIS A 30 12.82 5.74 -1.31
CA HIS A 30 12.45 4.45 -0.72
C HIS A 30 11.71 4.65 0.60
N VAL A 31 10.48 4.14 0.69
CA VAL A 31 9.70 4.12 1.94
C VAL A 31 10.13 2.90 2.76
N PRO A 32 10.57 3.09 4.02
CA PRO A 32 10.99 1.97 4.86
C PRO A 32 9.81 1.04 5.16
N THR A 33 10.08 -0.25 5.20
CA THR A 33 9.11 -1.25 5.63
C THR A 33 8.87 -1.18 7.14
N LEU A 34 7.82 -1.85 7.63
CA LEU A 34 7.55 -1.94 9.07
C LEU A 34 8.65 -2.72 9.81
N GLU A 35 9.23 -3.73 9.17
CA GLU A 35 10.33 -4.54 9.71
C GLU A 35 11.61 -3.70 9.84
N GLU A 36 11.90 -2.85 8.86
CA GLU A 36 13.01 -1.89 8.95
C GLU A 36 12.75 -0.76 9.97
N SER A 37 11.49 -0.57 10.38
CA SER A 37 11.07 0.50 11.28
C SER A 37 10.91 0.06 12.73
N SER A 38 10.81 -1.24 13.00
CA SER A 38 10.66 -1.80 14.34
C SER A 38 11.28 -3.20 14.44
N ASP A 39 12.32 -3.30 15.26
CA ASP A 39 13.00 -4.58 15.54
C ASP A 39 12.04 -5.60 16.18
N VAL A 40 11.09 -5.13 17.00
CA VAL A 40 10.07 -5.98 17.63
C VAL A 40 9.14 -6.57 16.57
N TYR A 41 8.67 -5.75 15.63
CA TYR A 41 7.80 -6.21 14.55
C TYR A 41 8.54 -7.18 13.62
N ALA A 42 9.80 -6.89 13.28
CA ALA A 42 10.66 -7.77 12.51
C ALA A 42 10.87 -9.13 13.21
N ALA A 43 11.18 -9.12 14.51
CA ALA A 43 11.37 -10.35 15.28
C ALA A 43 10.10 -11.21 15.33
N LEU A 44 8.92 -10.60 15.50
CA LEU A 44 7.64 -11.31 15.47
C LEU A 44 7.32 -11.90 14.09
N ARG A 45 7.66 -11.18 13.01
CA ARG A 45 7.54 -11.67 11.62
C ARG A 45 8.43 -12.88 11.36
N THR A 46 9.69 -12.79 11.76
CA THR A 46 10.63 -13.92 11.71
C THR A 46 10.09 -15.10 12.52
N LYS A 47 9.58 -14.85 13.74
CA LYS A 47 9.05 -15.93 14.58
C LYS A 47 7.83 -16.61 13.97
N LYS A 48 6.94 -15.84 13.34
CA LYS A 48 5.79 -16.37 12.58
C LYS A 48 6.25 -17.28 11.45
N LEU A 49 7.29 -16.88 10.71
CA LEU A 49 7.85 -17.69 9.62
C LEU A 49 8.45 -19.01 10.15
N GLU A 50 9.21 -18.96 11.24
CA GLU A 50 9.75 -20.16 11.90
C GLU A 50 8.63 -21.15 12.29
N ILE A 51 7.57 -20.65 12.96
CA ILE A 51 6.43 -21.50 13.38
C ILE A 51 5.74 -22.14 12.18
N ASN A 52 5.54 -21.39 11.09
CA ASN A 52 4.92 -21.94 9.88
C ASN A 52 5.80 -23.00 9.19
N ASN A 53 7.11 -22.82 9.21
CA ASN A 53 8.06 -23.81 8.69
C ASN A 53 8.04 -25.09 9.54
N GLU A 54 8.06 -24.95 10.86
CA GLU A 54 7.92 -26.08 11.80
C GLU A 54 6.59 -26.82 11.62
N MET A 55 5.49 -26.07 11.46
CA MET A 55 4.16 -26.64 11.21
C MET A 55 4.14 -27.47 9.93
N SER A 56 4.69 -26.90 8.84
CA SER A 56 4.74 -27.57 7.54
C SER A 56 5.57 -28.86 7.60
N ALA A 57 6.68 -28.84 8.33
CA ALA A 57 7.50 -30.03 8.56
C ALA A 57 6.76 -31.10 9.37
N ALA A 58 6.10 -30.71 10.47
CA ALA A 58 5.33 -31.62 11.32
C ALA A 58 4.18 -32.30 10.56
N VAL A 59 3.42 -31.52 9.78
CA VAL A 59 2.33 -32.04 8.94
C VAL A 59 2.86 -33.02 7.87
N THR A 60 4.00 -32.70 7.26
CA THR A 60 4.62 -33.57 6.25
C THR A 60 5.08 -34.88 6.87
N GLU A 61 5.77 -34.83 8.01
CA GLU A 61 6.22 -36.02 8.75
C GLU A 61 5.03 -36.89 9.16
N ARG A 62 3.99 -36.28 9.73
CA ARG A 62 2.79 -36.99 10.19
C ARG A 62 2.10 -37.71 9.04
N ARG A 63 1.89 -37.03 7.90
CA ARG A 63 1.26 -37.64 6.72
C ARG A 63 2.10 -38.78 6.15
N GLY A 64 3.42 -38.64 6.17
CA GLY A 64 4.35 -39.71 5.78
C GLY A 64 4.21 -40.95 6.66
N LEU A 65 4.18 -40.76 7.98
CA LEU A 65 4.01 -41.85 8.95
C LEU A 65 2.63 -42.49 8.85
N GLU A 66 1.55 -41.71 8.71
CA GLU A 66 0.20 -42.24 8.52
C GLU A 66 0.10 -43.11 7.26
N LYS A 67 0.73 -42.69 6.15
CA LYS A 67 0.81 -43.47 4.91
C LYS A 67 1.61 -44.76 5.11
N ALA A 68 2.74 -44.70 5.81
CA ALA A 68 3.57 -45.88 6.09
C ALA A 68 2.83 -46.91 6.98
N ILE A 69 2.14 -46.43 8.02
CA ILE A 69 1.30 -47.28 8.89
C ILE A 69 0.19 -47.96 8.09
N ALA A 70 -0.46 -47.23 7.18
CA ALA A 70 -1.54 -47.77 6.34
C ALA A 70 -1.04 -48.80 5.30
N ALA A 71 0.17 -48.63 4.79
CA ALA A 71 0.79 -49.54 3.82
C ALA A 71 1.37 -50.81 4.46
N ASP A 72 1.69 -50.77 5.75
CA ASP A 72 2.28 -51.91 6.45
C ASP A 72 1.20 -52.96 6.79
N THR A 73 1.31 -54.15 6.19
CA THR A 73 0.38 -55.28 6.36
C THR A 73 0.83 -56.29 7.43
N SER A 74 1.91 -56.02 8.16
CA SER A 74 2.43 -56.91 9.20
C SER A 74 1.42 -57.17 10.33
N ARG A 75 1.44 -58.38 10.91
CA ARG A 75 0.62 -58.74 12.07
C ARG A 75 1.04 -57.89 13.28
N GLU A 76 0.11 -57.12 13.80
CA GLU A 76 0.36 -56.23 14.93
C GLU A 76 0.07 -56.98 16.24
N VAL A 77 1.12 -57.21 17.04
CA VAL A 77 0.98 -57.69 18.42
C VAL A 77 0.72 -56.46 19.31
N ARG A 78 -0.27 -56.55 20.21
CA ARG A 78 -0.57 -55.43 21.13
C ARG A 78 0.65 -55.13 21.99
N PRO A 79 1.00 -53.85 22.25
CA PRO A 79 2.18 -53.49 23.03
C PRO A 79 2.26 -54.17 24.40
N ALA A 80 1.13 -54.26 25.13
CA ALA A 80 1.06 -54.94 26.42
C ALA A 80 1.34 -56.46 26.32
N ILE A 81 1.05 -57.09 25.18
CA ILE A 81 1.37 -58.51 24.95
C ILE A 81 2.84 -58.66 24.56
N ALA A 82 3.38 -57.78 23.73
CA ALA A 82 4.81 -57.77 23.40
C ALA A 82 5.67 -57.59 24.66
N GLU A 83 5.27 -56.67 25.55
CA GLU A 83 5.94 -56.43 26.84
C GLU A 83 5.87 -57.67 27.76
N LEU A 84 4.73 -58.37 27.82
CA LEU A 84 4.59 -59.64 28.55
C LEU A 84 5.43 -60.78 27.95
N LEU A 85 5.72 -60.73 26.65
CA LEU A 85 6.55 -61.71 25.93
C LEU A 85 8.05 -61.34 25.94
N GLY A 86 8.42 -60.15 26.45
CA GLY A 86 9.79 -59.63 26.40
C GLY A 86 10.22 -59.12 25.02
N ASP A 87 9.27 -58.98 24.09
CA ASP A 87 9.50 -58.49 22.74
C ASP A 87 9.53 -56.95 22.68
N ALA A 88 10.37 -56.40 21.79
CA ALA A 88 10.40 -54.97 21.54
C ALA A 88 9.07 -54.47 20.90
N PRO A 89 8.65 -53.22 21.18
CA PRO A 89 7.46 -52.65 20.57
C PRO A 89 7.58 -52.61 19.03
N SER A 90 6.49 -52.95 18.35
CA SER A 90 6.48 -53.00 16.88
C SER A 90 6.73 -51.62 16.25
N GLY A 91 7.31 -51.59 15.05
CA GLY A 91 7.52 -50.35 14.29
C GLY A 91 6.23 -49.56 14.05
N LYS A 92 5.08 -50.25 13.93
CA LYS A 92 3.74 -49.65 13.88
C LYS A 92 3.37 -48.93 15.17
N ALA A 93 3.60 -49.56 16.33
CA ALA A 93 3.29 -48.95 17.63
C ALA A 93 4.13 -47.68 17.87
N LEU A 94 5.42 -47.71 17.52
CA LEU A 94 6.31 -46.54 17.57
C LEU A 94 5.85 -45.43 16.62
N SER A 95 5.45 -45.78 15.39
CA SER A 95 4.95 -44.82 14.41
C SER A 95 3.63 -44.17 14.84
N ARG A 96 2.69 -44.95 15.42
CA ARG A 96 1.44 -44.43 15.98
C ARG A 96 1.68 -43.45 17.12
N ARG A 97 2.65 -43.75 18.02
CA ARG A 97 3.05 -42.85 19.09
C ARG A 97 3.62 -41.55 18.53
N ARG A 98 4.51 -41.63 17.54
CA ARG A 98 5.08 -40.45 16.89
C ARG A 98 4.01 -39.59 16.19
N VAL A 99 3.03 -40.21 15.54
CA VAL A 99 1.87 -39.50 14.97
C VAL A 99 1.09 -38.74 16.04
N ALA A 100 0.87 -39.34 17.23
CA ALA A 100 0.20 -38.66 18.33
C ALA A 100 1.01 -37.46 18.86
N GLU A 101 2.32 -37.62 19.01
CA GLU A 101 3.24 -36.53 19.40
C GLU A 101 3.22 -35.38 18.37
N LEU A 102 3.24 -35.69 17.07
CA LEU A 102 3.15 -34.70 16.00
C LEU A 102 1.81 -33.96 15.99
N LYS A 103 0.69 -34.66 16.23
CA LYS A 103 -0.63 -34.01 16.37
C LYS A 103 -0.67 -33.03 17.54
N GLN A 104 -0.08 -33.41 18.69
CA GLN A 104 0.01 -32.50 19.81
C GLN A 104 0.89 -31.30 19.47
N ARG A 105 2.04 -31.52 18.82
CA ARG A 105 2.93 -30.44 18.38
C ARG A 105 2.25 -29.49 17.38
N GLU A 106 1.47 -30.01 16.42
CA GLU A 106 0.64 -29.22 15.51
C GLU A 106 -0.32 -28.32 16.30
N ALA A 107 -1.06 -28.87 17.28
CA ALA A 107 -1.97 -28.07 18.11
C ALA A 107 -1.24 -26.96 18.92
N ASP A 108 -0.07 -27.27 19.47
CA ASP A 108 0.75 -26.29 20.21
C ASP A 108 1.27 -25.17 19.29
N LEU A 109 1.69 -25.52 18.07
CA LEU A 109 2.16 -24.56 17.06
C LEU A 109 1.00 -23.67 16.56
N GLU A 110 -0.22 -24.20 16.41
CA GLU A 110 -1.40 -23.40 16.07
C GLU A 110 -1.76 -22.41 17.19
N ALA A 111 -1.65 -22.84 18.45
CA ALA A 111 -1.84 -21.95 19.59
C ALA A 111 -0.76 -20.85 19.63
N ALA A 112 0.51 -21.22 19.40
CA ALA A 112 1.61 -20.27 19.34
C ALA A 112 1.44 -19.25 18.20
N LEU A 113 0.98 -19.69 17.02
CA LEU A 113 0.74 -18.82 15.88
C LEU A 113 -0.32 -17.76 16.18
N ARG A 114 -1.43 -18.15 16.83
CA ARG A 114 -2.47 -17.21 17.28
C ARG A 114 -1.93 -16.13 18.22
N ILE A 115 -1.06 -16.52 19.15
CA ILE A 115 -0.42 -15.56 20.07
C ILE A 115 0.50 -14.60 19.32
N VAL A 116 1.29 -15.10 18.37
CA VAL A 116 2.17 -14.27 17.54
C VAL A 116 1.37 -13.31 16.67
N ASP A 117 0.24 -13.74 16.10
CA ASP A 117 -0.64 -12.89 15.30
C ASP A 117 -1.29 -11.77 16.11
N GLN A 118 -1.71 -12.06 17.35
CA GLN A 118 -2.18 -11.02 18.26
C GLN A 118 -1.07 -10.01 18.55
N ARG A 119 0.13 -10.49 18.90
CA ARG A 119 1.28 -9.62 19.18
C ARG A 119 1.70 -8.78 17.97
N LEU A 120 1.63 -9.33 16.76
CA LEU A 120 1.87 -8.58 15.52
C LEU A 120 0.86 -7.46 15.33
N THR A 121 -0.41 -7.72 15.65
CA THR A 121 -1.47 -6.72 15.58
C THR A 121 -1.22 -5.60 16.59
N ASP A 122 -0.86 -5.95 17.82
CA ASP A 122 -0.56 -4.99 18.88
C ASP A 122 0.67 -4.13 18.52
N ALA A 123 1.74 -4.75 18.02
CA ALA A 123 2.97 -4.07 17.61
C ALA A 123 2.84 -3.25 16.32
N HIS A 124 1.80 -3.50 15.50
CA HIS A 124 1.62 -2.84 14.20
C HIS A 124 1.50 -1.32 14.34
N THR A 125 0.76 -0.85 15.35
CA THR A 125 0.52 0.58 15.56
C THR A 125 1.83 1.30 15.88
N GLU A 126 2.66 0.71 16.74
CA GLU A 126 3.97 1.28 17.11
C GLU A 126 4.95 1.24 15.94
N ALA A 127 5.02 0.13 15.21
CA ALA A 127 5.85 0.01 14.02
C ALA A 127 5.44 1.03 12.93
N SER A 128 4.14 1.25 12.74
CA SER A 128 3.61 2.24 11.79
C SER A 128 3.98 3.67 12.20
N ARG A 129 3.89 3.99 13.50
CA ARG A 129 4.33 5.29 14.02
C ARG A 129 5.82 5.51 13.78
N ALA A 130 6.65 4.50 14.02
CA ALA A 130 8.08 4.56 13.77
C ALA A 130 8.39 4.76 12.27
N ALA A 131 7.68 4.05 11.38
CA ALA A 131 7.81 4.23 9.94
C ALA A 131 7.42 5.64 9.50
N CYS A 132 6.27 6.15 9.97
CA CYS A 132 5.83 7.52 9.70
C CYS A 132 6.84 8.57 10.18
N ALA A 133 7.45 8.36 11.34
CA ALA A 133 8.49 9.26 11.86
C ALA A 133 9.71 9.31 10.92
N LYS A 134 10.14 8.17 10.36
CA LYS A 134 11.23 8.10 9.37
C LYS A 134 10.88 8.76 8.04
N VAL A 135 9.62 8.65 7.60
CA VAL A 135 9.13 9.22 6.33
C VAL A 135 8.83 10.71 6.43
N ARG A 136 8.55 11.22 7.63
CA ARG A 136 8.11 12.61 7.87
C ARG A 136 8.97 13.68 7.20
N PRO A 137 10.31 13.62 7.18
CA PRO A 137 11.12 14.65 6.52
C PRO A 137 10.91 14.71 5.01
N GLU A 138 10.85 13.55 4.33
CA GLU A 138 10.59 13.50 2.89
C GLU A 138 9.15 13.91 2.57
N PHE A 139 8.19 13.50 3.40
CA PHE A 139 6.80 13.92 3.26
C PHE A 139 6.70 15.45 3.36
N ALA A 140 7.32 16.07 4.37
CA ALA A 140 7.36 17.51 4.54
C ALA A 140 8.00 18.23 3.34
N LYS A 141 9.11 17.70 2.80
CA LYS A 141 9.74 18.23 1.58
C LYS A 141 8.79 18.23 0.38
N ARG A 142 8.04 17.15 0.17
CA ARG A 142 7.08 17.03 -0.93
C ARG A 142 5.87 17.92 -0.75
N VAL A 143 5.38 18.05 0.49
CA VAL A 143 4.31 19.01 0.81
C VAL A 143 4.79 20.45 0.58
N GLY A 144 6.01 20.78 0.98
CA GLY A 144 6.61 22.10 0.69
C GLY A 144 6.66 22.41 -0.81
N ALA A 145 7.10 21.46 -1.64
CA ALA A 145 7.08 21.63 -3.09
C ALA A 145 5.65 21.83 -3.65
N MET A 146 4.65 21.16 -3.06
CA MET A 146 3.25 21.33 -3.43
C MET A 146 2.72 22.71 -3.01
N ILE A 147 3.07 23.19 -1.82
CA ILE A 147 2.74 24.54 -1.34
C ILE A 147 3.27 25.60 -2.31
N GLU A 148 4.53 25.50 -2.71
CA GLU A 148 5.14 26.45 -3.67
C GLU A 148 4.45 26.43 -5.03
N ALA A 149 4.12 25.24 -5.54
CA ALA A 149 3.37 25.11 -6.78
C ALA A 149 1.97 25.72 -6.67
N MET A 150 1.30 25.55 -5.53
CA MET A 150 -0.04 26.11 -5.29
C MET A 150 -0.01 27.63 -5.18
N LYS A 151 1.01 28.22 -4.53
CA LYS A 151 1.20 29.69 -4.51
C LYS A 151 1.41 30.25 -5.93
N ALA A 152 2.22 29.58 -6.74
CA ALA A 152 2.45 29.97 -8.13
C ALA A 152 1.17 29.86 -8.97
N LEU A 153 0.38 28.81 -8.75
CA LEU A 153 -0.92 28.62 -9.39
C LEU A 153 -1.92 29.72 -8.99
N ASP A 154 -1.96 30.09 -7.71
CA ASP A 154 -2.85 31.14 -7.19
C ASP A 154 -2.57 32.48 -7.86
N ALA A 155 -1.29 32.88 -7.95
CA ALA A 155 -0.87 34.10 -8.62
C ALA A 155 -1.23 34.08 -10.13
N ALA A 156 -1.03 32.95 -10.80
CA ALA A 156 -1.41 32.80 -12.20
C ALA A 156 -2.93 32.83 -12.41
N HIS A 157 -3.69 32.26 -11.47
CA HIS A 157 -5.15 32.27 -11.48
C HIS A 157 -5.70 33.69 -11.31
N LEU A 158 -5.18 34.45 -10.34
CA LEU A 158 -5.53 35.85 -10.14
C LEU A 158 -5.24 36.69 -11.40
N SER A 159 -4.04 36.56 -11.97
CA SER A 159 -3.66 37.29 -13.19
C SER A 159 -4.55 36.94 -14.40
N PHE A 160 -5.00 35.69 -14.51
CA PHE A 160 -5.92 35.27 -15.57
C PHE A 160 -7.33 35.85 -15.37
N GLU A 161 -7.85 35.86 -14.14
CA GLU A 161 -9.14 36.47 -13.83
C GLU A 161 -9.13 37.99 -14.01
N GLU A 162 -8.03 38.66 -13.68
CA GLU A 162 -7.83 40.10 -13.96
C GLU A 162 -7.91 40.38 -15.47
N LEU A 163 -7.23 39.60 -16.31
CA LEU A 163 -7.33 39.75 -17.77
C LEU A 163 -8.78 39.54 -18.26
N CYS A 164 -9.48 38.54 -17.74
CA CYS A 164 -10.88 38.30 -18.12
C CYS A 164 -11.75 39.51 -17.74
N ARG A 165 -11.54 40.06 -16.55
CA ARG A 165 -12.25 41.24 -16.06
C ARG A 165 -11.93 42.49 -16.88
N ASP A 166 -10.68 42.70 -17.28
CA ASP A 166 -10.28 43.82 -18.14
C ASP A 166 -10.93 43.73 -19.52
N LEU A 167 -10.99 42.53 -20.11
CA LEU A 167 -11.70 42.30 -21.37
C LEU A 167 -13.19 42.61 -21.23
N GLU A 168 -13.82 42.18 -20.13
CA GLU A 168 -15.23 42.50 -19.87
C GLU A 168 -15.47 44.00 -19.63
N ALA A 169 -14.54 44.69 -18.95
CA ALA A 169 -14.63 46.12 -18.70
C ALA A 169 -14.56 46.96 -19.98
N GLU A 170 -13.86 46.47 -21.01
CA GLU A 170 -13.78 47.06 -22.35
C GLU A 170 -14.89 46.55 -23.29
N ASP A 171 -15.92 45.87 -22.77
CA ASP A 171 -17.02 45.24 -23.53
C ASP A 171 -16.54 44.21 -24.59
N ILE A 172 -15.34 43.63 -24.41
CA ILE A 172 -14.75 42.65 -25.33
C ILE A 172 -15.22 41.24 -24.99
N ARG A 173 -15.99 40.64 -25.91
CA ARG A 173 -16.39 39.23 -25.82
C ARG A 173 -15.21 38.31 -26.15
N TYR A 174 -14.64 37.67 -25.13
CA TYR A 174 -13.49 36.77 -25.27
C TYR A 174 -13.85 35.29 -25.48
N GLY A 175 -15.14 34.97 -25.68
CA GLY A 175 -15.60 33.59 -25.90
C GLY A 175 -14.95 32.88 -27.11
N THR A 176 -14.45 33.64 -28.09
CA THR A 176 -13.70 33.09 -29.24
C THR A 176 -12.28 32.63 -28.89
N LEU A 177 -11.74 33.01 -27.73
CA LEU A 177 -10.45 32.53 -27.22
C LEU A 177 -10.54 31.12 -26.60
N GLY A 178 -11.77 30.61 -26.42
CA GLY A 178 -12.06 29.33 -25.79
C GLY A 178 -12.39 29.45 -24.29
N GLN A 179 -13.25 28.55 -23.80
CA GLN A 179 -13.58 28.46 -22.37
C GLN A 179 -12.52 27.63 -21.64
N VAL A 180 -11.44 28.28 -21.21
CA VAL A 180 -10.32 27.64 -20.49
C VAL A 180 -10.28 28.02 -19.00
N LYS A 181 -11.36 28.66 -18.50
CA LYS A 181 -11.44 29.10 -17.10
C LYS A 181 -11.40 27.89 -16.15
N PRO A 182 -10.47 27.85 -15.17
CA PRO A 182 -10.30 26.70 -14.29
C PRO A 182 -11.34 26.68 -13.15
N TYR A 183 -12.62 26.44 -13.49
CA TYR A 183 -13.75 26.49 -12.54
C TYR A 183 -13.57 25.63 -11.28
N PHE A 184 -12.77 24.57 -11.34
CA PHE A 184 -12.48 23.71 -10.18
C PHE A 184 -11.68 24.41 -9.08
N LEU A 185 -10.99 25.52 -9.38
CA LEU A 185 -10.26 26.34 -8.41
C LEU A 185 -11.18 27.29 -7.62
N GLY A 186 -12.40 27.53 -8.10
CA GLY A 186 -13.31 28.53 -7.55
C GLY A 186 -13.01 29.94 -8.07
N ASP A 187 -13.44 30.95 -7.32
CA ASP A 187 -13.14 32.36 -7.59
C ASP A 187 -11.75 32.71 -7.03
N ALA A 188 -10.91 33.38 -7.83
CA ALA A 188 -9.58 33.83 -7.42
C ALA A 188 -9.62 34.97 -6.38
N HIS A 189 -10.72 35.73 -6.32
CA HIS A 189 -10.89 36.82 -5.36
C HIS A 189 -11.57 36.40 -4.06
N ASP A 190 -12.07 35.16 -3.98
CA ASP A 190 -12.65 34.61 -2.77
C ASP A 190 -11.53 34.19 -1.81
N GLY A 191 -11.44 34.87 -0.66
CA GLY A 191 -10.48 34.54 0.41
C GLY A 191 -10.66 33.14 1.01
N SER A 192 -11.73 32.43 0.66
CA SER A 192 -11.99 31.03 0.99
C SER A 192 -11.85 30.07 -0.20
N GLY A 193 -11.15 30.48 -1.26
CA GLY A 193 -10.87 29.69 -2.45
C GLY A 193 -10.17 28.35 -2.14
N ARG A 194 -10.25 27.40 -3.08
CA ARG A 194 -9.73 26.03 -2.90
C ARG A 194 -8.23 26.01 -2.60
N ILE A 195 -7.46 26.90 -3.24
CA ILE A 195 -6.02 27.04 -3.02
C ILE A 195 -5.75 27.59 -1.62
N ALA A 196 -6.43 28.67 -1.22
CA ALA A 196 -6.30 29.27 0.11
C ALA A 196 -6.62 28.27 1.24
N ASN A 197 -7.69 27.47 1.10
CA ASN A 197 -8.05 26.44 2.08
C ASN A 197 -6.97 25.37 2.20
N TYR A 198 -6.44 24.87 1.07
CA TYR A 198 -5.35 23.90 1.10
C TYR A 198 -4.10 24.45 1.80
N LEU A 199 -3.70 25.69 1.47
CA LEU A 199 -2.55 26.35 2.10
C LEU A 199 -2.77 26.55 3.61
N LYS A 200 -3.99 26.88 4.02
CA LYS A 200 -4.38 26.97 5.42
C LYS A 200 -4.28 25.61 6.12
N GLU A 201 -4.85 24.55 5.55
CA GLU A 201 -4.79 23.19 6.10
C GLU A 201 -3.34 22.71 6.26
N ALA A 202 -2.49 22.95 5.24
CA ALA A 202 -1.07 22.59 5.31
C ALA A 202 -0.36 23.28 6.48
N ARG A 203 -0.64 24.58 6.68
CA ARG A 203 -0.11 25.35 7.81
C ARG A 203 -0.62 24.85 9.15
N GLU A 204 -1.91 24.52 9.27
CA GLU A 204 -2.52 23.96 10.48
C GLU A 204 -1.89 22.61 10.88
N HIS A 205 -1.39 21.85 9.91
CA HIS A 205 -0.66 20.60 10.13
C HIS A 205 0.86 20.81 10.35
N GLY A 206 1.32 22.06 10.42
CA GLY A 206 2.71 22.41 10.68
C GLY A 206 3.63 22.31 9.47
N TYR A 207 3.09 22.30 8.25
CA TYR A 207 3.88 22.42 7.03
C TYR A 207 3.96 23.89 6.63
N GLU A 208 5.15 24.46 6.73
CA GLU A 208 5.45 25.81 6.29
C GLU A 208 6.31 25.74 5.02
N GLY A 209 5.92 26.52 4.02
CA GLY A 209 6.70 26.84 2.83
C GLY A 209 6.73 28.34 2.67
#